data_AF-A0AAD7G5N0-F1
#
_entry.id   AF-A0AAD7G5N0-F1
#
_cell.length_a   1.000
_cell.length_b   1.000
_cell.length_c   1.000
_cell.angle_alpha   90.00
_cell.angle_beta   90.00
_cell.angle_gamma   90.00
#
_symmetry.space_group_name_H-M   'P 1'
#
loop_
_entity.id
_entity.type
_entity.pdbx_description
1 polymer ?
#
loop_
_entity_poly.entity_id
_entity_poly.type
_entity_poly.pdbx_seq_one_letter_code
_entity_poly.pdbx_strand_id
1 'polypeptide(L)'
;METTNDNTYGLLFIAVAISSLLYGAGILQFWMYIRKYHSQDSMVVKALVIAVLICDTCQQVLLCHAVYIYLVSSISNKTILPSVVDTLMIELFFSCAISTMVQQFYCWRIYKIGQSVVLAAAVSLVSWTSCAVLIAYSVKAVQLKQLAEVIDLKTLSIAANSLSAAADVTISVVLVILLHSAKTGFTRSTDLINRLMVFTFNTGLPTSLCALLATICIAAFPETFLYIFFFLLLGRLYTNSLLVTLNSREYIKSSSEHASREQYSLENSGRPRMPAAPTRDASAITIRIETDTMHDFHSSSQDLKSSH
;
A
#
# COMPACT_ATOMS: atom_id res chain seq x y z
N MET A 1 15.04 14.51 27.30
CA MET A 1 15.18 15.42 26.15
C MET A 1 14.18 16.54 26.40
N GLU A 2 14.62 17.79 26.53
CA GLU A 2 13.69 18.90 26.77
C GLU A 2 12.74 19.05 25.57
N THR A 3 11.45 19.23 25.86
CA THR A 3 10.40 19.46 24.87
C THR A 3 10.53 20.88 24.31
N THR A 4 11.38 21.06 23.31
CA THR A 4 11.44 22.31 22.53
C THR A 4 10.25 22.39 21.57
N ASN A 5 9.80 23.61 21.27
CA ASN A 5 8.71 23.85 20.31
C ASN A 5 8.95 23.15 18.95
N ASP A 6 10.22 23.03 18.54
CA ASP A 6 10.64 22.34 17.32
C ASP A 6 10.38 20.82 17.37
N ASN A 7 10.62 20.19 18.52
CA ASN A 7 10.41 18.74 18.72
C ASN A 7 8.93 18.35 18.86
N THR A 8 8.05 19.34 18.99
CA THR A 8 6.61 19.14 19.22
C THR A 8 5.82 19.54 17.99
N TYR A 9 5.85 20.83 17.65
CA TYR A 9 5.04 21.39 16.55
C TYR A 9 5.74 21.24 15.20
N GLY A 10 7.06 21.28 15.17
CA GLY A 10 7.84 20.94 13.97
C GLY A 10 7.57 19.51 13.50
N LEU A 11 7.43 18.57 14.44
CA LEU A 11 7.05 17.19 14.11
C LEU A 11 5.64 17.07 13.55
N LEU A 12 4.66 17.80 14.09
CA LEU A 12 3.29 17.83 13.55
C LEU A 12 3.26 18.41 12.12
N PHE A 13 4.05 19.45 11.86
CA PHE A 13 4.20 20.01 10.52
C PHE A 13 4.81 18.99 9.54
N ILE A 14 5.88 18.30 9.94
CA ILE A 14 6.50 17.26 9.12
C ILE A 14 5.52 16.09 8.90
N ALA A 15 4.73 15.72 9.93
CA ALA A 15 3.70 14.69 9.83
C ALA A 15 2.67 15.04 8.75
N VAL A 16 2.11 16.26 8.75
CA VAL A 16 1.11 16.64 7.73
C VAL A 16 1.73 16.74 6.33
N ALA A 17 2.99 17.16 6.20
CA ALA A 17 3.68 17.20 4.92
C ALA A 17 3.85 15.79 4.32
N ILE A 18 4.35 14.83 5.12
CA ILE A 18 4.52 13.44 4.70
C ILE A 18 3.15 12.78 4.46
N SER A 19 2.17 13.00 5.33
CA SER A 19 0.80 12.51 5.14
C SER A 19 0.18 13.01 3.85
N SER A 20 0.41 14.28 3.49
CA SER A 20 -0.07 14.85 2.22
C SER A 20 0.56 14.19 1.00
N LEU A 21 1.87 13.88 1.07
CA LEU A 21 2.57 13.13 0.01
C LEU A 21 2.01 11.70 -0.14
N LEU A 22 1.83 10.99 0.97
CA LEU A 22 1.25 9.65 0.99
C LEU A 22 -0.21 9.64 0.52
N TYR A 23 -0.98 10.68 0.85
CA TYR A 23 -2.33 10.86 0.35
C TYR A 23 -2.33 11.06 -1.18
N GLY A 24 -1.45 11.91 -1.70
CA GLY A 24 -1.27 12.09 -3.14
C GLY A 24 -0.92 10.78 -3.86
N ALA A 25 0.00 9.99 -3.30
CA ALA A 25 0.32 8.66 -3.81
C ALA A 25 -0.89 7.71 -3.79
N GLY A 26 -1.68 7.75 -2.71
CA GLY A 26 -2.93 7.00 -2.59
C GLY A 26 -3.96 7.38 -3.66
N ILE A 27 -4.17 8.67 -3.93
CA ILE A 27 -5.07 9.12 -5.00
C ILE A 27 -4.61 8.61 -6.37
N LEU A 28 -3.30 8.67 -6.66
CA LEU A 28 -2.75 8.15 -7.92
C LEU A 28 -2.99 6.64 -8.06
N GLN A 29 -2.74 5.87 -7.00
CA GLN A 29 -2.99 4.43 -6.99
C GLN A 29 -4.49 4.12 -7.12
N PHE A 30 -5.37 4.91 -6.51
CA PHE A 30 -6.82 4.76 -6.67
C PHE A 30 -7.27 5.04 -8.11
N TRP A 31 -6.72 6.08 -8.74
CA TRP A 31 -7.01 6.38 -10.14
C TRP A 31 -6.57 5.25 -11.07
N MET A 32 -5.38 4.69 -10.86
CA MET A 32 -4.92 3.50 -11.56
C MET A 32 -5.86 2.31 -11.34
N TYR A 33 -6.35 2.13 -10.11
CA TYR A 33 -7.28 1.05 -9.76
C TYR A 33 -8.60 1.18 -10.52
N ILE A 34 -9.23 2.37 -10.53
CA ILE A 34 -10.49 2.59 -11.25
C ILE A 34 -10.31 2.34 -12.74
N ARG A 35 -9.26 2.92 -13.34
CA ARG A 35 -9.06 2.84 -14.80
C ARG A 35 -8.90 1.40 -15.27
N LYS A 36 -8.35 0.53 -14.42
CA LYS A 36 -7.93 -0.81 -14.82
C LYS A 36 -8.83 -1.94 -14.31
N TYR A 37 -9.24 -1.87 -13.04
CA TYR A 37 -9.91 -3.00 -12.36
C TYR A 37 -11.37 -2.74 -12.02
N HIS A 38 -11.90 -1.53 -12.28
CA HIS A 38 -13.30 -1.20 -11.99
C HIS A 38 -14.31 -2.15 -12.65
N SER A 39 -13.99 -2.80 -13.77
CA SER A 39 -14.92 -3.76 -14.40
C SER A 39 -14.75 -5.21 -13.93
N GLN A 40 -13.60 -5.57 -13.33
CA GLN A 40 -13.25 -6.96 -13.03
C GLN A 40 -13.47 -7.34 -11.56
N ASP A 41 -13.35 -6.39 -10.64
CA ASP A 41 -13.48 -6.68 -9.21
C ASP A 41 -14.94 -6.78 -8.73
N SER A 42 -15.14 -7.50 -7.62
CA SER A 42 -16.46 -7.61 -7.00
C SER A 42 -16.93 -6.28 -6.41
N MET A 43 -18.24 -6.08 -6.33
CA MET A 43 -18.83 -4.86 -5.77
C MET A 43 -18.37 -4.59 -4.32
N VAL A 44 -18.12 -5.66 -3.54
CA VAL A 44 -17.63 -5.57 -2.16
C VAL A 44 -16.24 -4.93 -2.09
N VAL A 45 -15.31 -5.36 -2.96
CA VAL A 45 -13.95 -4.79 -2.97
C VAL A 45 -13.97 -3.33 -3.44
N LYS A 46 -14.83 -2.99 -4.41
CA LYS A 46 -15.00 -1.58 -4.83
C LYS A 46 -15.55 -0.70 -3.72
N ALA A 47 -16.60 -1.18 -3.05
CA ALA A 47 -17.19 -0.47 -1.92
C ALA A 47 -16.18 -0.26 -0.80
N LEU A 48 -15.37 -1.28 -0.48
CA LEU A 48 -14.28 -1.19 0.48
C LEU A 48 -13.26 -0.11 0.10
N VAL A 49 -12.77 -0.12 -1.15
CA VAL A 49 -11.76 0.86 -1.60
C VAL A 49 -12.30 2.29 -1.53
N ILE A 50 -13.54 2.50 -2.00
CA ILE A 50 -14.18 3.82 -1.94
C ILE A 50 -14.36 4.26 -0.49
N ALA A 51 -14.81 3.38 0.39
CA ALA A 51 -15.01 3.69 1.80
C ALA A 51 -13.69 4.02 2.51
N VAL A 52 -12.62 3.26 2.25
CA VAL A 52 -11.27 3.57 2.75
C VAL A 52 -10.81 4.95 2.25
N LEU A 53 -11.01 5.26 0.96
CA LEU A 53 -10.59 6.54 0.39
C LEU A 53 -11.35 7.74 0.99
N ILE A 54 -12.65 7.59 1.25
CA ILE A 54 -13.46 8.61 1.92
C ILE A 54 -12.92 8.84 3.33
N CYS A 55 -12.68 7.76 4.08
CA CYS A 55 -12.09 7.85 5.42
C CYS A 55 -10.72 8.54 5.39
N ASP A 56 -9.87 8.15 4.45
CA ASP A 56 -8.53 8.71 4.26
C ASP A 56 -8.61 10.21 3.91
N THR A 57 -9.58 10.62 3.10
CA THR A 57 -9.81 12.03 2.76
C THR A 57 -10.28 12.83 3.98
N CYS A 58 -11.24 12.30 4.75
CA CYS A 58 -11.70 12.92 6.00
C CYS A 58 -10.55 13.06 7.00
N GLN A 59 -9.75 12.01 7.18
CA GLN A 59 -8.55 12.03 8.00
C GLN A 59 -7.58 13.14 7.56
N GLN A 60 -7.46 13.43 6.26
CA GLN A 60 -6.49 14.41 5.74
C GLN A 60 -6.95 15.83 6.06
N VAL A 61 -8.25 16.09 5.83
CA VAL A 61 -8.86 17.38 6.12
C VAL A 61 -8.78 17.70 7.61
N LEU A 62 -9.07 16.72 8.47
CA LEU A 62 -8.99 16.87 9.92
C LEU A 62 -7.56 17.11 10.40
N LEU A 63 -6.57 16.40 9.85
CA LEU A 63 -5.16 16.61 10.16
C LEU A 63 -4.69 18.00 9.74
N CYS A 64 -5.02 18.45 8.52
CA CYS A 64 -4.70 19.79 8.06
C CYS A 64 -5.31 20.87 8.97
N HIS A 65 -6.57 20.69 9.37
CA HIS A 65 -7.24 21.62 10.28
C HIS A 65 -6.60 21.63 11.68
N ALA A 66 -6.27 20.46 12.24
CA ALA A 66 -5.60 20.36 13.53
C ALA A 66 -4.25 21.10 13.52
N VAL A 67 -3.43 20.86 12.50
CA VAL A 67 -2.12 21.51 12.36
C VAL A 67 -2.27 23.02 12.14
N TYR A 68 -3.27 23.47 11.38
CA TYR A 68 -3.56 24.90 11.22
C TYR A 68 -3.85 25.58 12.57
N ILE A 69 -4.66 24.95 13.43
CA ILE A 69 -4.95 25.46 14.78
C ILE A 69 -3.66 25.56 15.60
N TYR A 70 -2.85 24.50 15.62
CA TYR A 70 -1.62 24.47 16.41
C TYR A 70 -0.54 25.43 15.92
N LEU A 71 -0.43 25.69 14.62
CA LEU A 71 0.64 26.54 14.06
C LEU A 71 0.23 27.99 13.84
N VAL A 72 -1.01 28.25 13.43
CA VAL A 72 -1.47 29.58 13.04
C VAL A 72 -2.33 30.21 14.14
N SER A 73 -3.36 29.50 14.61
CA SER A 73 -4.28 30.07 15.61
C SER A 73 -3.65 30.23 17.00
N SER A 74 -2.64 29.41 17.32
CA SER A 74 -1.89 29.49 18.57
C SER A 74 -1.07 30.78 18.73
N ILE A 75 -0.73 31.46 17.63
CA ILE A 75 -0.02 32.74 17.63
C ILE A 75 -0.87 33.81 18.33
N SER A 76 -2.18 33.82 18.07
CA SER A 76 -3.13 34.76 18.66
C SER A 76 -3.60 34.34 20.06
N ASN A 77 -3.58 33.04 20.37
CA ASN A 77 -3.98 32.53 21.69
C ASN A 77 -3.12 31.36 22.17
N LYS A 78 -2.20 31.64 23.08
CA LYS A 78 -1.23 30.66 23.62
C LYS A 78 -1.86 29.57 24.49
N THR A 79 -3.13 29.69 24.93
CA THR A 79 -3.78 28.65 25.74
C THR A 79 -4.12 27.38 24.94
N ILE A 80 -4.04 27.43 23.62
CA ILE A 80 -4.32 26.29 22.72
C ILE A 80 -3.14 25.32 22.67
N LEU A 81 -1.91 25.82 22.88
CA LEU A 81 -0.66 25.05 22.79
C LEU A 81 -0.64 23.78 23.68
N PRO A 82 -1.06 23.83 24.96
CA PRO A 82 -1.12 22.63 25.81
C PRO A 82 -2.39 21.79 25.61
N SER A 83 -3.39 22.30 24.89
CA SER A 83 -4.70 21.65 24.79
C SER A 83 -4.74 20.60 23.68
N VAL A 84 -5.44 19.50 23.94
CA VAL A 84 -5.76 18.51 22.91
C VAL A 84 -6.81 19.10 21.97
N VAL A 85 -6.45 19.30 20.69
CA VAL A 85 -7.42 19.72 19.66
C VAL A 85 -8.33 18.56 19.26
N ASP A 86 -9.64 18.76 19.38
CA ASP A 86 -10.67 17.75 19.08
C ASP A 86 -10.54 17.13 17.69
N THR A 87 -10.16 17.92 16.67
CA THR A 87 -10.01 17.41 15.31
C THR A 87 -8.86 16.41 15.17
N LEU A 88 -7.82 16.51 16.01
CA LEU A 88 -6.76 15.52 16.09
C LEU A 88 -7.29 14.20 16.67
N MET A 89 -8.21 14.25 17.63
CA MET A 89 -8.81 13.03 18.19
C MET A 89 -9.83 12.38 17.24
N ILE A 90 -10.61 13.17 16.50
CA ILE A 90 -11.54 12.66 15.50
C ILE A 90 -10.78 11.97 14.35
N GLU A 91 -9.61 12.49 13.98
CA GLU A 91 -8.71 11.90 12.99
C GLU A 91 -8.31 10.45 13.35
N LEU A 92 -8.05 10.17 14.64
CA LEU A 92 -7.72 8.82 15.12
C LEU A 92 -8.84 7.80 14.85
N PHE A 93 -10.11 8.21 14.92
CA PHE A 93 -11.22 7.31 14.62
C PHE A 93 -11.21 6.86 13.15
N PHE A 94 -10.88 7.77 12.23
CA PHE A 94 -10.74 7.42 10.81
C PHE A 94 -9.54 6.51 10.57
N SER A 95 -8.41 6.77 11.22
CA SER A 95 -7.23 5.90 11.16
C SER A 95 -7.54 4.47 11.68
N CYS A 96 -8.30 4.37 12.78
CA CYS A 96 -8.79 3.11 13.33
C CYS A 96 -9.75 2.38 12.36
N ALA A 97 -10.65 3.12 11.72
CA ALA A 97 -11.56 2.55 10.74
C ALA A 97 -10.81 1.99 9.53
N ILE A 98 -9.86 2.76 8.98
CA ILE A 98 -9.04 2.34 7.83
C ILE A 98 -8.23 1.09 8.16
N SER A 99 -7.49 1.10 9.27
CA SER A 99 -6.67 -0.05 9.69
C SER A 99 -7.51 -1.33 9.83
N THR A 100 -8.66 -1.23 10.50
CA THR A 100 -9.58 -2.36 10.67
C THR A 100 -10.10 -2.85 9.32
N MET A 101 -10.59 -1.96 8.44
CA MET A 101 -11.09 -2.33 7.13
C MET A 101 -10.03 -3.05 6.27
N VAL A 102 -8.79 -2.56 6.29
CA VAL A 102 -7.67 -3.15 5.56
C VAL A 102 -7.25 -4.50 6.14
N GLN A 103 -7.15 -4.63 7.46
CA GLN A 103 -6.82 -5.90 8.13
C GLN A 103 -7.89 -6.96 7.86
N GLN A 104 -9.18 -6.59 7.91
CA GLN A 104 -10.26 -7.53 7.59
C GLN A 104 -10.24 -7.97 6.13
N PHE A 105 -9.90 -7.07 5.20
CA PHE A 105 -9.67 -7.44 3.80
C PHE A 105 -8.54 -8.47 3.64
N TYR A 106 -7.44 -8.30 4.37
CA TYR A 106 -6.36 -9.28 4.34
C TYR A 106 -6.74 -10.61 5.01
N CYS A 107 -7.51 -10.60 6.11
CA CYS A 107 -8.04 -11.82 6.73
C CYS A 107 -8.95 -12.58 5.76
N TRP A 108 -9.83 -11.86 5.04
CA TRP A 108 -10.66 -12.45 3.98
C TRP A 108 -9.80 -13.09 2.88
N ARG A 109 -8.69 -12.45 2.50
CA ARG A 109 -7.73 -13.00 1.53
C ARG A 109 -7.05 -14.27 2.03
N ILE A 110 -6.65 -14.32 3.31
CA ILE A 110 -6.11 -15.52 3.96
C ILE A 110 -7.12 -16.66 3.89
N TYR A 111 -8.39 -16.40 4.23
CA TYR A 111 -9.45 -17.40 4.14
C TYR A 111 -9.62 -17.93 2.71
N LYS A 112 -9.67 -17.03 1.71
CA LYS A 112 -9.86 -17.41 0.31
C LYS A 112 -8.70 -18.23 -0.27
N ILE A 113 -7.46 -17.89 0.05
CA ILE A 113 -6.26 -18.55 -0.50
C ILE A 113 -5.92 -19.81 0.29
N GLY A 114 -5.90 -19.72 1.63
CA GLY A 114 -5.44 -20.81 2.49
C GLY A 114 -6.51 -21.80 2.91
N GLN A 115 -7.80 -21.54 2.63
CA GLN A 115 -8.95 -22.37 3.02
C GLN A 115 -9.04 -22.67 4.54
N SER A 116 -8.24 -22.00 5.37
CA SER A 116 -8.23 -22.18 6.83
C SER A 116 -9.04 -21.08 7.50
N VAL A 117 -10.27 -21.42 7.91
CA VAL A 117 -11.16 -20.53 8.67
C VAL A 117 -10.55 -20.19 10.02
N VAL A 118 -9.91 -21.16 10.68
CA VAL A 118 -9.38 -21.00 12.05
C VAL A 118 -8.29 -19.92 12.07
N LEU A 119 -7.37 -19.96 11.11
CA LEU A 119 -6.28 -18.98 11.06
C LEU A 119 -6.79 -17.57 10.72
N ALA A 120 -7.69 -17.45 9.74
CA ALA A 120 -8.29 -16.18 9.39
C ALA A 120 -9.13 -15.59 10.54
N ALA A 121 -9.87 -16.43 11.26
CA ALA A 121 -10.66 -16.03 12.42
C ALA A 121 -9.76 -15.59 13.59
N ALA A 122 -8.70 -16.34 13.91
CA ALA A 122 -7.77 -15.99 14.98
C ALA A 122 -7.12 -14.62 14.74
N VAL A 123 -6.64 -14.37 13.52
CA VAL A 123 -6.01 -13.10 13.16
C VAL A 123 -7.02 -11.94 13.12
N SER A 124 -8.22 -12.20 12.61
CA SER A 124 -9.32 -11.22 12.62
C SER A 124 -9.69 -10.83 14.06
N LEU A 125 -9.74 -11.79 15.00
CA LEU A 125 -10.01 -11.52 16.42
C LEU A 125 -8.93 -10.63 17.05
N VAL A 126 -7.65 -10.85 16.72
CA VAL A 126 -6.55 -9.98 17.20
C VAL A 126 -6.71 -8.56 16.66
N SER A 127 -7.04 -8.41 15.37
CA SER A 127 -7.32 -7.10 14.75
C SER A 127 -8.51 -6.38 15.41
N TRP A 128 -9.61 -7.09 15.68
CA TRP A 128 -10.77 -6.53 16.39
C TRP A 128 -10.45 -6.15 17.84
N THR A 129 -9.60 -6.94 18.51
CA THR A 129 -9.13 -6.60 19.85
C THR A 129 -8.28 -5.33 19.84
N SER A 130 -7.38 -5.20 18.86
CA SER A 130 -6.60 -3.97 18.63
C SER A 130 -7.52 -2.75 18.44
N CYS A 131 -8.52 -2.88 17.57
CA CYS A 131 -9.52 -1.84 17.30
C CYS A 131 -10.29 -1.44 18.58
N ALA A 132 -10.74 -2.41 19.38
CA ALA A 132 -11.44 -2.14 20.64
C ALA A 132 -10.55 -1.39 21.65
N VAL A 133 -9.29 -1.78 21.79
CA VAL A 133 -8.32 -1.10 22.67
C VAL A 133 -8.05 0.32 22.15
N LEU A 134 -7.93 0.51 20.83
CA LEU A 134 -7.71 1.81 20.23
C LEU A 134 -8.93 2.75 20.39
N ILE A 135 -10.15 2.24 20.25
CA ILE A 135 -11.37 3.00 20.54
C ILE A 135 -11.40 3.41 22.01
N ALA A 136 -11.07 2.49 22.93
CA ALA A 136 -11.00 2.80 24.36
C ALA A 136 -9.95 3.88 24.67
N TYR A 137 -8.79 3.82 23.99
CA TYR A 137 -7.77 4.87 24.04
C TYR A 137 -8.34 6.21 23.55
N SER A 138 -8.96 6.26 22.37
CA SER A 138 -9.50 7.49 21.79
C SER A 138 -10.59 8.11 22.66
N VAL A 139 -11.51 7.31 23.22
CA VAL A 139 -12.57 7.82 24.12
C VAL A 139 -11.98 8.43 25.38
N LYS A 140 -10.97 7.79 25.99
CA LYS A 140 -10.27 8.35 27.15
C LYS A 140 -9.48 9.59 26.77
N ALA A 141 -8.82 9.60 25.61
CA ALA A 141 -8.01 10.71 25.15
C ALA A 141 -8.84 11.98 24.87
N VAL A 142 -10.08 11.84 24.38
CA VAL A 142 -11.02 12.96 24.19
C VAL A 142 -11.46 13.59 25.53
N GLN A 143 -11.44 12.84 26.62
CA GLN A 143 -11.80 13.37 27.95
C GLN A 143 -10.66 14.20 28.56
N LEU A 144 -9.44 14.04 28.06
CA LEU A 144 -8.26 14.76 28.53
C LEU A 144 -8.17 16.12 27.84
N LYS A 145 -8.00 17.17 28.64
CA LYS A 145 -7.91 18.53 28.11
C LYS A 145 -6.48 18.93 27.79
N GLN A 146 -5.50 18.26 28.41
CA GLN A 146 -4.08 18.59 28.27
C GLN A 146 -3.30 17.47 27.59
N LEU A 147 -2.38 17.85 26.71
CA LEU A 147 -1.52 16.90 25.99
C LEU A 147 -0.60 16.12 26.95
N ALA A 148 -0.21 16.70 28.08
CA ALA A 148 0.60 16.02 29.10
C ALA A 148 -0.14 14.84 29.75
N GLU A 149 -1.46 14.94 29.91
CA GLU A 149 -2.28 13.87 30.51
C GLU A 149 -2.39 12.64 29.58
N VAL A 150 -2.12 12.80 28.27
CA VAL A 150 -2.18 11.69 27.30
C VAL A 150 -1.14 10.60 27.62
N ILE A 151 -0.07 10.94 28.34
CA ILE A 151 0.97 10.01 28.78
C ILE A 151 0.41 8.96 29.75
N ASP A 152 -0.64 9.28 30.51
CA ASP A 152 -1.31 8.32 31.40
C ASP A 152 -1.99 7.18 30.62
N LEU A 153 -2.28 7.42 29.33
CA LEU A 153 -2.87 6.42 28.43
C LEU A 153 -1.82 5.61 27.66
N LYS A 154 -0.52 5.78 27.95
CA LYS A 154 0.57 5.09 27.23
C LYS A 154 0.38 3.58 27.17
N THR A 155 -0.10 2.96 28.25
CA THR A 155 -0.29 1.51 28.33
C THR A 155 -1.32 1.03 27.31
N LEU A 156 -2.42 1.77 27.13
CA LEU A 156 -3.44 1.44 26.14
C LEU A 156 -2.91 1.64 24.72
N SER A 157 -2.17 2.73 24.48
CA SER A 157 -1.56 3.00 23.16
C SER A 157 -0.52 1.94 22.79
N ILE A 158 0.36 1.55 23.71
CA ILE A 158 1.35 0.47 23.52
C ILE A 158 0.62 -0.85 23.23
N ALA A 159 -0.41 -1.18 24.00
CA ALA A 159 -1.17 -2.42 23.81
C ALA A 159 -1.85 -2.47 22.43
N ALA A 160 -2.54 -1.40 22.03
CA ALA A 160 -3.19 -1.31 20.72
C ALA A 160 -2.17 -1.43 19.57
N ASN A 161 -1.10 -0.63 19.60
CA ASN A 161 -0.09 -0.65 18.55
C ASN A 161 0.65 -1.98 18.46
N SER A 162 0.96 -2.61 19.61
CA SER A 162 1.61 -3.92 19.65
C SER A 162 0.71 -5.02 19.09
N LEU A 163 -0.58 -5.03 19.44
CA LEU A 163 -1.54 -5.97 18.86
C LEU A 163 -1.71 -5.76 17.36
N SER A 164 -1.79 -4.50 16.90
CA SER A 164 -1.90 -4.19 15.48
C SER A 164 -0.66 -4.63 14.71
N ALA A 165 0.53 -4.35 15.23
CA ALA A 165 1.80 -4.79 14.64
C ALA A 165 1.90 -6.32 14.60
N ALA A 166 1.51 -7.00 15.67
CA ALA A 166 1.48 -8.47 15.71
C ALA A 166 0.49 -9.04 14.68
N ALA A 167 -0.69 -8.43 14.54
CA ALA A 167 -1.67 -8.81 13.51
C ALA A 167 -1.08 -8.62 12.11
N ASP A 168 -0.49 -7.46 11.81
CA ASP A 168 0.08 -7.15 10.50
C ASP A 168 1.23 -8.10 10.13
N VAL A 169 2.19 -8.32 11.04
CA VAL A 169 3.29 -9.27 10.83
C VAL A 169 2.75 -10.67 10.58
N THR A 170 1.77 -11.11 11.37
CA THR A 170 1.16 -12.44 11.19
C THR A 170 0.45 -12.53 9.84
N ILE A 171 -0.33 -11.51 9.46
CA ILE A 171 -1.00 -11.44 8.17
C ILE A 171 0.00 -11.52 7.03
N SER A 172 1.08 -10.74 7.08
CA SER A 172 2.12 -10.71 6.06
C SER A 172 2.81 -12.07 5.92
N VAL A 173 3.25 -12.67 7.03
CA VAL A 173 3.92 -13.98 7.03
C VAL A 173 2.99 -15.06 6.50
N VAL A 174 1.75 -15.11 6.98
CA VAL A 174 0.76 -16.10 6.52
C VAL A 174 0.45 -15.94 5.04
N LEU A 175 0.20 -14.72 4.56
CA LEU A 175 -0.06 -14.49 3.13
C LEU A 175 1.15 -14.87 2.27
N VAL A 176 2.37 -14.61 2.73
CA VAL A 176 3.59 -15.02 2.02
C VAL A 176 3.70 -16.54 1.97
N ILE A 177 3.52 -17.24 3.10
CA ILE A 177 3.58 -18.71 3.15
C ILE A 177 2.50 -19.34 2.27
N LEU A 178 1.24 -18.91 2.40
CA LEU A 178 0.12 -19.45 1.62
C LEU A 178 0.33 -19.25 0.12
N LEU A 179 0.87 -18.09 -0.25
CA LEU A 179 1.14 -17.79 -1.63
C LEU A 179 2.33 -18.61 -2.16
N HIS A 180 3.38 -18.81 -1.34
CA HIS A 180 4.48 -19.71 -1.66
C HIS A 180 4.00 -21.16 -1.83
N SER A 181 3.09 -21.64 -0.99
CA SER A 181 2.51 -22.99 -1.12
C SER A 181 1.62 -23.14 -2.35
N ALA A 182 0.92 -22.08 -2.77
CA ALA A 182 0.19 -22.09 -4.04
C ALA A 182 1.12 -22.25 -5.27
N LYS A 183 2.43 -21.93 -5.11
CA LYS A 183 3.47 -22.02 -6.15
C LYS A 183 3.77 -23.46 -6.56
N THR A 184 3.73 -24.38 -5.60
CA THR A 184 4.17 -25.76 -5.82
C THR A 184 3.10 -26.62 -6.50
N GLY A 185 1.85 -26.15 -6.58
CA GLY A 185 0.74 -26.85 -7.26
C GLY A 185 0.51 -26.45 -8.73
N PHE A 186 1.02 -25.29 -9.17
CA PHE A 186 0.86 -24.77 -10.54
C PHE A 186 2.21 -24.34 -11.11
N THR A 187 2.85 -25.22 -11.90
CA THR A 187 4.15 -24.99 -12.58
C THR A 187 4.19 -23.78 -13.52
N ARG A 188 3.04 -23.16 -13.84
CA ARG A 188 2.92 -21.97 -14.71
C ARG A 188 2.80 -20.63 -13.95
N SER A 189 2.71 -20.61 -12.61
CA SER A 189 2.45 -19.40 -11.79
C SER A 189 3.60 -18.98 -10.86
N THR A 190 4.80 -19.53 -11.02
CA THR A 190 5.97 -19.33 -10.15
C THR A 190 6.42 -17.86 -10.05
N ASP A 191 6.43 -17.13 -11.16
CA ASP A 191 6.83 -15.70 -11.20
C ASP A 191 5.76 -14.75 -10.67
N LEU A 192 4.48 -15.07 -10.95
CA LEU A 192 3.30 -14.36 -10.45
C LEU A 192 3.30 -14.33 -8.92
N ILE A 193 3.58 -15.48 -8.32
CA ILE A 193 3.62 -15.69 -6.88
C ILE A 193 4.82 -15.00 -6.24
N ASN A 194 6.01 -15.10 -6.84
CA ASN A 194 7.22 -14.42 -6.33
C ASN A 194 7.05 -12.89 -6.24
N ARG A 195 6.46 -12.28 -7.27
CA ARG A 195 6.23 -10.83 -7.28
C ARG A 195 5.18 -10.41 -6.25
N LEU A 196 4.11 -11.19 -6.11
CA LEU A 196 3.07 -10.91 -5.14
C LEU A 196 3.55 -11.14 -3.68
N MET A 197 4.54 -12.02 -3.46
CA MET A 197 5.26 -12.11 -2.18
C MET A 197 6.08 -10.86 -1.89
N VAL A 198 6.96 -10.42 -2.80
CA VAL A 198 7.75 -9.17 -2.64
C VAL A 198 6.86 -7.98 -2.35
N PHE A 199 5.71 -7.95 -3.00
CA PHE A 199 4.79 -6.84 -2.89
C PHE A 199 3.97 -6.87 -1.60
N THR A 200 3.47 -8.04 -1.17
CA THR A 200 2.82 -8.21 0.14
C THR A 200 3.78 -7.93 1.29
N PHE A 201 5.07 -8.24 1.09
CA PHE A 201 6.15 -7.92 2.02
C PHE A 201 6.40 -6.41 2.08
N ASN A 202 6.47 -5.74 0.93
CA ASN A 202 6.64 -4.29 0.85
C ASN A 202 5.43 -3.49 1.36
N THR A 203 4.24 -4.07 1.45
CA THR A 203 3.06 -3.38 2.01
C THR A 203 2.86 -3.64 3.51
N GLY A 204 3.15 -4.83 4.02
CA GLY A 204 3.00 -5.13 5.45
C GLY A 204 4.15 -4.66 6.35
N LEU A 205 5.36 -4.53 5.80
CA LEU A 205 6.50 -4.04 6.56
C LEU A 205 6.39 -2.57 6.95
N PRO A 206 6.00 -1.63 6.07
CA PRO A 206 5.87 -0.23 6.45
C PRO A 206 4.85 0.00 7.57
N THR A 207 3.68 -0.67 7.54
CA THR A 207 2.67 -0.51 8.60
C THR A 207 3.17 -1.07 9.93
N SER A 208 3.75 -2.27 9.92
CA SER A 208 4.30 -2.92 11.11
C SER A 208 5.47 -2.13 11.71
N LEU A 209 6.38 -1.65 10.86
CA LEU A 209 7.51 -0.83 11.28
C LEU A 209 7.04 0.50 11.88
N CYS A 210 6.08 1.16 11.25
CA CYS A 210 5.53 2.41 11.77
C CYS A 210 4.86 2.20 13.14
N ALA A 211 4.08 1.13 13.32
CA ALA A 211 3.46 0.77 14.58
C ALA A 211 4.49 0.45 15.68
N LEU A 212 5.56 -0.27 15.33
CA LEU A 212 6.67 -0.55 16.24
C LEU A 212 7.42 0.73 16.63
N LEU A 213 7.71 1.61 15.67
CA LEU A 213 8.36 2.90 15.94
C LEU A 213 7.48 3.76 16.85
N ALA A 214 6.17 3.84 16.61
CA ALA A 214 5.23 4.53 17.51
C ALA A 214 5.29 3.96 18.94
N THR A 215 5.32 2.63 19.07
CA THR A 215 5.39 1.92 20.35
C THR A 215 6.72 2.17 21.09
N ILE A 216 7.84 2.12 20.36
CA ILE A 216 9.17 2.38 20.92
C ILE A 216 9.27 3.85 21.34
N CYS A 217 8.78 4.79 20.53
CA CYS A 217 8.82 6.20 20.83
C CYS A 217 7.98 6.57 22.06
N ILE A 218 6.78 6.01 22.23
CA ILE A 218 5.97 6.30 23.44
C ILE A 218 6.59 5.67 24.70
N ALA A 219 7.30 4.54 24.57
CA ALA A 219 7.98 3.90 25.69
C ALA A 219 9.28 4.62 26.10
N ALA A 220 10.09 5.04 25.12
CA ALA A 220 11.40 5.64 25.35
C ALA A 220 11.34 7.17 25.53
N PHE A 221 10.42 7.83 24.83
CA PHE A 221 10.30 9.30 24.78
C PHE A 221 8.84 9.78 24.91
N PRO A 222 8.13 9.41 26.00
CA PRO A 222 6.70 9.70 26.18
C PRO A 222 6.35 11.20 26.14
N GLU A 223 7.28 12.06 26.54
CA GLU A 223 7.12 13.52 26.56
C GLU A 223 7.25 14.16 25.17
N THR A 224 7.64 13.41 24.13
CA THR A 224 7.87 13.94 22.78
C THR A 224 6.77 13.55 21.81
N PHE A 225 6.54 14.35 20.77
CA PHE A 225 5.51 14.06 19.76
C PHE A 225 5.98 13.06 18.69
N LEU A 226 7.12 12.38 18.91
CA LEU A 226 7.63 11.33 18.03
C LEU A 226 6.63 10.19 17.87
N TYR A 227 5.97 9.77 18.95
CA TYR A 227 4.97 8.70 18.85
C TYR A 227 3.74 9.15 18.06
N ILE A 228 3.28 10.41 18.27
CA ILE A 228 2.15 11.00 17.54
C ILE A 228 2.48 11.07 16.05
N PHE A 229 3.70 11.50 15.70
CA PHE A 229 4.17 11.56 14.33
C PHE A 229 3.97 10.23 13.60
N PHE A 230 4.49 9.11 14.14
CA PHE A 230 4.31 7.81 13.52
C PHE A 230 2.84 7.39 13.50
N PHE A 231 2.10 7.64 14.58
CA PHE A 231 0.68 7.30 14.69
C PHE A 231 -0.17 7.95 13.58
N LEU A 232 0.08 9.23 13.27
CA LEU A 232 -0.61 9.97 12.22
C LEU A 232 -0.34 9.43 10.80
N LEU A 233 0.79 8.73 10.61
CA LEU A 233 1.14 8.12 9.33
C LEU A 233 0.49 6.75 9.13
N LEU A 234 0.10 6.02 10.20
CA LEU A 234 -0.39 4.64 10.11
C LEU A 234 -1.58 4.50 9.15
N GLY A 235 -2.61 5.33 9.31
CA GLY A 235 -3.82 5.26 8.46
C GLY A 235 -3.49 5.36 6.97
N ARG A 236 -2.58 6.27 6.61
CA ARG A 236 -2.10 6.45 5.22
C ARG A 236 -1.36 5.23 4.70
N LEU A 237 -0.52 4.64 5.55
CA LEU A 237 0.24 3.44 5.18
C LEU A 237 -0.70 2.26 4.95
N TYR A 238 -1.78 2.13 5.73
CA TYR A 238 -2.82 1.11 5.47
C TYR A 238 -3.55 1.35 4.15
N THR A 239 -4.00 2.58 3.88
CA THR A 239 -4.66 2.94 2.62
C THR A 239 -3.77 2.63 1.42
N ASN A 240 -2.52 3.10 1.45
CA ASN A 240 -1.55 2.83 0.39
C ASN A 240 -1.31 1.33 0.25
N SER A 241 -1.09 0.61 1.34
CA SER A 241 -0.86 -0.84 1.32
C SER A 241 -1.99 -1.63 0.65
N LEU A 242 -3.25 -1.25 0.92
CA LEU A 242 -4.42 -1.83 0.27
C LEU A 242 -4.40 -1.57 -1.24
N LEU A 243 -4.27 -0.30 -1.64
CA LEU A 243 -4.31 0.12 -3.05
C LEU A 243 -3.16 -0.46 -3.86
N VAL A 244 -1.96 -0.47 -3.28
CA VAL A 244 -0.77 -1.13 -3.80
C VAL A 244 -1.17 -2.60 -4.03
N THR A 245 -1.72 -3.30 -3.02
CA THR A 245 -2.06 -4.74 -3.14
C THR A 245 -3.01 -5.02 -4.29
N LEU A 246 -4.01 -4.16 -4.51
CA LEU A 246 -4.96 -4.29 -5.61
C LEU A 246 -4.32 -3.97 -6.97
N ASN A 247 -3.49 -2.93 -7.06
CA ASN A 247 -2.88 -2.49 -8.32
C ASN A 247 -1.82 -3.46 -8.84
N SER A 248 -1.14 -4.20 -7.97
CA SER A 248 -0.10 -5.16 -8.37
C SER A 248 -0.59 -6.34 -9.21
N ARG A 249 -1.89 -6.65 -9.18
CA ARG A 249 -2.49 -7.87 -9.75
C ARG A 249 -2.16 -8.11 -11.23
N GLU A 250 -1.92 -7.07 -12.02
CA GLU A 250 -1.69 -7.21 -13.47
C GLU A 250 -0.25 -7.02 -13.94
N TYR A 251 0.62 -6.32 -13.19
CA TYR A 251 2.08 -6.39 -13.45
C TYR A 251 2.57 -7.85 -13.45
N ILE A 252 1.83 -8.64 -12.69
CA ILE A 252 1.95 -10.06 -12.52
C ILE A 252 1.34 -10.85 -13.70
N LYS A 253 0.18 -10.45 -14.25
CA LYS A 253 -0.48 -11.14 -15.38
C LYS A 253 0.26 -10.93 -16.71
N SER A 254 0.62 -9.68 -17.03
CA SER A 254 1.25 -9.32 -18.31
C SER A 254 2.67 -9.86 -18.46
N SER A 255 3.43 -9.99 -17.37
CA SER A 255 4.79 -10.55 -17.41
C SER A 255 4.79 -12.07 -17.54
N SER A 256 3.76 -12.77 -17.05
CA SER A 256 3.63 -14.23 -17.27
C SER A 256 3.33 -14.56 -18.74
N GLU A 257 2.56 -13.70 -19.43
CA GLU A 257 2.27 -13.83 -20.86
C GLU A 257 3.53 -13.58 -21.72
N HIS A 258 4.41 -12.67 -21.32
CA HIS A 258 5.69 -12.44 -22.00
C HIS A 258 6.69 -13.58 -21.78
N ALA A 259 6.85 -14.07 -20.54
CA ALA A 259 7.71 -15.21 -20.25
C ALA A 259 7.26 -16.48 -20.99
N SER A 260 5.95 -16.73 -21.07
CA SER A 260 5.43 -17.86 -21.86
C SER A 260 5.62 -17.66 -23.36
N ARG A 261 5.46 -16.44 -23.91
CA ARG A 261 5.76 -16.14 -25.32
C ARG A 261 7.22 -16.38 -25.70
N GLU A 262 8.17 -15.99 -24.85
CA GLU A 262 9.60 -16.24 -25.07
C GLU A 262 9.96 -17.73 -25.00
N GLN A 263 9.27 -18.49 -24.13
CA GLN A 263 9.47 -19.93 -24.04
C GLN A 263 8.93 -20.67 -25.29
N TYR A 264 7.78 -20.24 -25.83
CA TYR A 264 7.24 -20.78 -27.08
C TYR A 264 8.10 -20.43 -28.31
N SER A 265 8.71 -19.25 -28.37
CA SER A 265 9.58 -18.88 -29.50
C SER A 265 10.90 -19.65 -29.49
N LEU A 266 11.48 -19.95 -28.32
CA LEU A 266 12.70 -20.75 -28.20
C LEU A 266 12.47 -22.24 -28.52
N GLU A 267 11.32 -22.81 -28.16
CA GLU A 267 10.98 -24.21 -28.49
C GLU A 267 10.79 -24.42 -30.00
N ASN A 268 10.30 -23.41 -30.71
CA ASN A 268 10.15 -23.47 -32.17
C ASN A 268 11.46 -23.25 -32.94
N SER A 269 12.48 -22.64 -32.31
CA SER A 269 13.80 -22.41 -32.90
C SER A 269 14.76 -23.61 -32.78
N GLY A 270 14.41 -24.64 -32.00
CA GLY A 270 15.27 -25.79 -31.71
C GLY A 270 14.98 -27.08 -32.50
N ARG A 271 13.94 -27.12 -33.34
CA ARG A 271 13.65 -28.33 -34.14
C ARG A 271 14.34 -28.25 -35.51
N PRO A 272 15.30 -29.15 -35.84
CA PRO A 272 15.78 -29.28 -37.19
C PRO A 272 14.60 -29.67 -38.09
N ARG A 273 14.28 -28.79 -39.04
CA ARG A 273 13.24 -28.97 -40.04
C ARG A 273 13.66 -30.12 -40.96
N MET A 274 13.19 -31.34 -40.67
CA MET A 274 13.32 -32.44 -41.63
C MET A 274 12.58 -32.06 -42.92
N PRO A 275 13.15 -32.28 -44.11
CA PRO A 275 12.43 -32.06 -45.35
C PRO A 275 11.27 -33.05 -45.44
N ALA A 276 10.03 -32.54 -45.41
CA ALA A 276 8.85 -33.34 -45.67
C ALA A 276 8.83 -33.78 -47.14
N ALA A 277 8.54 -35.06 -47.36
CA ALA A 277 8.31 -35.62 -48.69
C ALA A 277 7.12 -34.92 -49.39
N PRO A 278 7.13 -34.79 -50.72
CA PRO A 278 6.11 -34.05 -51.44
C PRO A 278 4.81 -34.87 -51.51
N THR A 279 3.78 -34.44 -50.79
CA THR A 279 2.40 -34.89 -51.01
C THR A 279 1.58 -33.76 -51.63
N ARG A 280 0.93 -34.09 -52.75
CA ARG A 280 0.13 -33.22 -53.61
C ARG A 280 -1.10 -32.66 -52.90
N ASP A 281 -1.40 -31.40 -53.25
CA ASP A 281 -2.67 -30.66 -53.21
C ASP A 281 -3.54 -30.65 -51.94
N ALA A 282 -3.59 -29.47 -51.30
CA ALA A 282 -4.83 -28.73 -51.09
C ALA A 282 -4.50 -27.24 -50.88
N SER A 283 -5.19 -26.37 -51.60
CA SER A 283 -5.01 -24.91 -51.63
C SER A 283 -5.28 -24.25 -50.27
N ALA A 284 -4.23 -24.02 -49.49
CA ALA A 284 -4.25 -23.08 -48.38
C ALA A 284 -3.80 -21.70 -48.87
N ILE A 285 -4.74 -20.76 -49.01
CA ILE A 285 -4.45 -19.36 -49.30
C ILE A 285 -3.60 -18.81 -48.14
N THR A 286 -2.31 -18.65 -48.39
CA THR A 286 -1.39 -17.99 -47.45
C THR A 286 -1.36 -16.51 -47.79
N ILE A 287 -2.01 -15.69 -46.96
CA ILE A 287 -1.91 -14.23 -47.07
C ILE A 287 -0.53 -13.82 -46.56
N ARG A 288 0.35 -13.42 -47.48
CA ARG A 288 1.68 -12.89 -47.17
C ARG A 288 1.55 -11.37 -47.10
N ILE A 289 1.67 -10.80 -45.90
CA ILE A 289 1.75 -9.35 -45.72
C ILE A 289 3.22 -8.99 -45.88
N GLU A 290 3.57 -8.39 -47.02
CA GLU A 290 4.90 -7.88 -47.30
C GLU A 290 4.91 -6.41 -46.86
N THR A 291 5.58 -6.11 -45.74
CA THR A 291 5.78 -4.74 -45.28
C THR A 291 7.04 -4.21 -45.93
N ASP A 292 6.87 -3.54 -47.06
CA ASP A 292 7.97 -2.80 -47.69
C ASP A 292 8.28 -1.56 -46.85
N THR A 293 9.42 -1.58 -46.17
CA THR A 293 9.91 -0.44 -45.41
C THR A 293 10.79 0.37 -46.35
N MET A 294 10.25 1.42 -46.96
CA MET A 294 11.07 2.38 -47.71
C MET A 294 12.02 3.10 -46.75
N HIS A 295 13.31 2.82 -46.88
CA HIS A 295 14.36 3.61 -46.27
C HIS A 295 14.66 4.78 -47.22
N ASP A 296 14.17 5.99 -46.89
CA ASP A 296 14.62 7.21 -47.54
C ASP A 296 16.11 7.42 -47.20
N PHE A 297 16.96 7.07 -48.15
CA PHE A 297 18.39 7.40 -48.13
C PHE A 297 18.53 8.89 -48.46
N HIS A 298 18.70 9.72 -47.43
CA HIS A 298 19.22 11.07 -47.62
C HIS A 298 20.72 10.94 -47.96
N SER A 299 21.05 11.08 -49.25
CA SER A 299 22.42 11.09 -49.75
C SER A 299 23.14 12.36 -49.32
N SER A 300 24.14 12.21 -48.46
CA SER A 300 25.20 13.20 -48.28
C SER A 300 26.14 13.16 -49.48
N SER A 301 25.84 13.99 -50.48
CA SER A 301 26.75 14.29 -51.58
C SER A 301 27.43 15.62 -51.32
N GLN A 302 28.58 15.62 -50.66
CA GLN A 302 29.56 16.69 -50.81
C GLN A 302 30.92 16.20 -50.30
N ASP A 303 31.62 15.46 -51.17
CA ASP A 303 33.07 15.53 -51.21
C ASP A 303 33.51 15.59 -52.68
N LEU A 304 34.53 16.41 -52.91
CA LEU A 304 35.37 16.51 -54.11
C LEU A 304 34.84 17.36 -55.29
N LYS A 305 35.13 18.65 -55.21
CA LYS A 305 35.85 19.32 -56.31
C LYS A 305 37.28 19.64 -55.88
N SER A 306 38.20 18.88 -56.44
CA SER A 306 39.62 19.20 -56.56
C SER A 306 39.85 20.35 -57.55
N SER A 307 40.98 21.04 -57.36
CA SER A 307 41.71 21.82 -58.37
C SER A 307 41.05 23.08 -58.92
N HIS A 308 41.32 24.22 -58.29
CA HIS A 308 42.34 25.20 -58.72
C HIS A 308 42.40 26.38 -57.74
#